data_AF-A0A959GD24-F1
#
_entry.id   AF-A0A959GD24-F1
#
_cell.length_a   1.000
_cell.length_b   1.000
_cell.length_c   1.000
_cell.angle_alpha   90.00
_cell.angle_beta   90.00
_cell.angle_gamma   90.00
#
_symmetry.space_group_name_H-M   'P 1'
#
loop_
_entity.id
_entity.type
_entity.pdbx_description
1 polymer ?
#
loop_
_entity_poly.entity_id
_entity_poly.type
_entity_poly.pdbx_seq_one_letter_code
_entity_poly.pdbx_strand_id
1 'polypeptide(L)' 'MRSRKSYVMGEGKYYFTIKAVPNNITIFRKNKVAAIDAFQKYQRAGKEVEWLGKWDGKKFTESSPPNAVAA' A
#
# COMPACT_ATOMS: atom_id res chain seq x y z
N MET A 1 -4.72 -13.05 -28.59
CA MET A 1 -4.96 -13.07 -27.13
C MET A 1 -4.28 -11.87 -26.50
N ARG A 2 -5.02 -10.90 -25.92
CA ARG A 2 -4.40 -9.88 -25.05
C ARG A 2 -3.82 -10.63 -23.85
N SER A 3 -2.50 -10.71 -23.75
CA SER A 3 -1.84 -11.29 -22.58
C SER A 3 -2.31 -10.51 -21.36
N ARG A 4 -3.13 -11.16 -20.51
CA ARG A 4 -3.49 -10.62 -19.20
C ARG A 4 -2.17 -10.52 -18.46
N LYS A 5 -1.62 -9.31 -18.34
CA LYS A 5 -0.44 -9.03 -17.53
C LYS A 5 -0.78 -9.50 -16.11
N SER A 6 -0.32 -10.68 -15.74
CA SER A 6 -0.37 -11.14 -14.36
C SER A 6 0.28 -10.05 -13.53
N TYR A 7 -0.50 -9.47 -12.62
CA TYR A 7 -0.03 -8.40 -11.76
C TYR A 7 0.94 -9.02 -10.74
N VAL A 8 2.21 -9.16 -11.14
CA VAL A 8 3.25 -9.65 -10.25
C VAL A 8 3.58 -8.52 -9.29
N MET A 9 3.16 -8.68 -8.04
CA MET A 9 3.58 -7.79 -6.96
C MET A 9 5.11 -7.80 -6.90
N GLY A 10 5.72 -6.63 -7.00
CA GLY A 10 7.16 -6.49 -6.98
C GLY A 10 7.66 -6.72 -5.56
N GLU A 11 8.54 -7.70 -5.41
CA GLU A 11 9.27 -7.96 -4.18
C GLU A 11 10.04 -6.70 -3.72
N GLY A 12 10.10 -6.51 -2.41
CA GLY A 12 10.77 -5.38 -1.79
C GLY A 12 9.97 -4.08 -1.76
N LYS A 13 8.76 -4.06 -2.34
CA LYS A 13 7.91 -2.85 -2.40
C LYS A 13 6.88 -2.85 -1.27
N TYR A 14 6.54 -1.65 -0.82
CA TYR A 14 5.51 -1.41 0.17
C TYR A 14 4.18 -1.18 -0.50
N TYR A 15 3.14 -1.83 0.01
CA TYR A 15 1.79 -1.80 -0.51
C TYR A 15 0.83 -1.25 0.54
N PHE A 16 -0.13 -0.46 0.08
CA PHE A 16 -1.27 -0.02 0.85
C PHE A 16 -2.48 0.14 -0.07
N THR A 17 -3.67 -0.04 0.48
CA THR A 17 -4.92 0.01 -0.27
C THR A 17 -5.74 1.18 0.21
N ILE A 18 -6.20 2.02 -0.70
CA ILE A 18 -7.18 3.06 -0.40
C ILE A 18 -8.54 2.44 -0.68
N LYS A 19 -9.42 2.36 0.33
CA LYS A 19 -10.82 1.98 0.09
C LYS A 19 -11.52 3.17 -0.54
N ALA A 20 -12.02 2.94 -1.74
CA ALA A 20 -12.77 3.91 -2.50
C ALA A 20 -13.96 3.19 -3.12
N VAL A 21 -15.10 3.88 -3.17
CA VAL A 21 -16.29 3.39 -3.86
C VAL A 21 -16.23 3.92 -5.29
N PRO A 22 -16.38 3.08 -6.34
CA PRO A 22 -16.80 1.67 -6.32
C PRO A 22 -15.65 0.63 -6.20
N ASN A 23 -14.38 1.02 -6.39
CA ASN A 23 -13.26 0.07 -6.39
C ASN A 23 -12.10 0.55 -5.51
N ASN A 24 -11.54 -0.39 -4.74
CA ASN A 24 -10.35 -0.18 -3.93
C ASN A 24 -9.12 0.06 -4.82
N ILE A 25 -8.25 0.98 -4.39
CA ILE A 25 -7.04 1.36 -5.13
C ILE A 25 -5.82 0.86 -4.35
N THR A 26 -5.15 -0.16 -4.87
CA THR A 26 -3.88 -0.62 -4.29
C THR A 26 -2.72 0.18 -4.85
N ILE A 27 -2.02 0.92 -3.99
CA ILE A 27 -0.82 1.68 -4.33
C ILE A 27 0.40 0.94 -3.80
N PHE A 28 1.49 0.99 -4.58
CA PHE A 28 2.79 0.54 -4.12
C PHE A 28 3.86 1.61 -4.27
N ARG A 29 4.88 1.49 -3.42
CA ARG A 29 6.07 2.36 -3.41
C ARG A 29 7.30 1.53 -3.12
N LYS A 30 8.42 1.87 -3.78
CA LYS A 30 9.72 1.19 -3.56
C LYS A 30 10.32 1.57 -2.20
N ASN A 31 10.22 2.84 -1.84
CA ASN A 31 10.81 3.37 -0.61
C ASN A 31 9.78 3.35 0.53
N LYS A 32 10.19 2.86 1.70
CA LYS A 32 9.37 2.85 2.92
C LYS A 32 8.88 4.25 3.27
N VAL A 33 9.79 5.22 3.36
CA VAL A 33 9.47 6.62 3.70
C VAL A 33 8.43 7.21 2.75
N ALA A 34 8.58 7.00 1.44
CA ALA A 34 7.63 7.48 0.44
C ALA A 34 6.27 6.78 0.51
N ALA A 35 6.24 5.51 0.92
CA ALA A 35 5.00 4.76 1.16
C ALA A 35 4.24 5.31 2.37
N ILE A 36 4.96 5.58 3.46
CA ILE A 36 4.42 6.15 4.70
C ILE A 36 3.88 7.56 4.44
N ASP A 37 4.66 8.42 3.79
CA ASP A 37 4.24 9.78 3.47
C ASP A 37 2.97 9.79 2.59
N ALA A 38 2.92 8.92 1.57
CA ALA A 38 1.71 8.76 0.76
C ALA A 38 0.51 8.27 1.58
N PHE A 39 0.70 7.24 2.41
CA PHE A 39 -0.34 6.70 3.29
C PHE A 39 -0.90 7.80 4.21
N GLN A 40 -0.03 8.56 4.88
CA GLN A 40 -0.43 9.66 5.76
C GLN A 40 -1.14 10.78 5.01
N LYS A 41 -0.71 11.12 3.78
CA LYS A 41 -1.41 12.11 2.95
C LYS A 41 -2.84 11.70 2.66
N TYR A 42 -3.06 10.44 2.28
CA TYR A 42 -4.42 9.94 2.03
C TYR A 42 -5.25 9.84 3.30
N GLN A 43 -4.64 9.43 4.42
CA GLN A 43 -5.30 9.41 5.72
C GLN A 43 -5.74 10.82 6.16
N ARG A 44 -4.85 11.82 6.03
CA ARG A 44 -5.15 13.23 6.32
C ARG A 44 -6.20 13.82 5.38
N ALA A 45 -6.27 13.31 4.15
CA ALA A 45 -7.33 13.68 3.20
C ALA A 45 -8.70 13.03 3.53
N GLY A 46 -8.81 12.30 4.64
CA GLY A 46 -10.04 11.64 5.07
C GLY A 46 -10.40 10.41 4.24
N LYS A 47 -9.44 9.83 3.52
CA LYS A 47 -9.65 8.56 2.81
C LYS A 47 -9.40 7.39 3.74
N GLU A 48 -10.23 6.35 3.65
CA GLU A 48 -9.92 5.07 4.29
C GLU A 48 -8.71 4.46 3.59
N VAL A 49 -7.61 4.31 4.33
CA VAL A 49 -6.40 3.67 3.85
C VAL A 49 -6.02 2.51 4.77
N GLU A 50 -5.67 1.40 4.15
CA GLU A 50 -5.31 0.15 4.78
C GLU A 50 -3.88 -0.20 4.40
N TRP A 51 -3.00 -0.28 5.40
CA TRP A 51 -1.61 -0.61 5.18
C TRP A 51 -1.44 -2.13 5.06
N LEU A 52 -0.93 -2.61 3.92
CA LEU A 52 -0.66 -4.04 3.70
C LEU A 52 0.76 -4.41 4.14
N GLY A 53 1.72 -3.51 3.94
CA GLY A 53 3.12 -3.73 4.29
C GLY A 53 4.04 -4.03 3.10
N LYS A 54 5.24 -4.50 3.41
CA LYS A 54 6.25 -4.86 2.41
C LYS A 54 5.97 -6.23 1.83
N TRP A 55 5.91 -6.32 0.50
CA TRP A 55 5.79 -7.60 -0.19
C TRP A 55 7.16 -8.26 -0.34
N ASP A 56 7.29 -9.49 0.17
CA ASP A 56 8.51 -10.29 0.13
C ASP A 56 8.51 -11.31 -1.03
N GLY A 57 7.65 -11.12 -2.04
CA GLY A 57 7.50 -12.08 -3.15
C GLY A 57 6.52 -13.23 -2.84
N LYS A 58 6.31 -13.56 -1.56
CA LYS A 58 5.34 -14.58 -1.09
C LYS A 58 4.28 -14.06 -0.14
N LYS A 59 4.64 -13.15 0.76
CA LYS A 59 3.76 -12.64 1.82
C LYS A 59 4.13 -11.21 2.18
N PHE A 60 3.25 -10.53 2.91
CA PHE A 60 3.55 -9.23 3.50
C PHE A 60 4.34 -9.41 4.79
N THR A 61 5.57 -8.87 4.85
CA THR A 61 6.50 -9.01 5.99
C THR A 61 6.58 -7.78 6.89
N GLU A 62 5.86 -6.70 6.55
CA GLU A 62 5.79 -5.48 7.38
C GLU A 62 4.36 -4.93 7.46
N SER A 63 3.40 -5.77 7.85
CA SER A 63 1.99 -5.38 7.97
C SER A 63 1.70 -4.41 9.12
N SER A 64 2.71 -4.07 9.93
CA SER A 64 2.54 -3.04 10.96
C SER A 64 2.41 -1.68 10.28
N PRO A 65 1.30 -0.95 10.46
CA PRO A 65 1.18 0.39 9.93
C PRO A 65 2.32 1.25 10.48
N PRO A 66 2.88 2.17 9.67
CA PRO A 66 3.82 3.14 10.19
C PRO A 66 3.12 3.88 11.31
N ASN A 67 3.59 3.61 12.53
CA ASN A 67 2.94 4.00 13.78
C ASN A 67 2.32 5.38 13.63
N ALA A 68 0.99 5.45 13.70
CA ALA A 68 0.27 6.69 13.85
C ALA A 68 0.52 7.20 15.27
N VAL A 69 1.75 7.63 15.56
CA VAL A 69 2.03 8.55 16.65
C VAL A 69 1.61 9.94 16.14
N ALA A 70 0.77 10.73 16.82
CA ALA A 70 0.25 10.61 18.17
C ALA A 70 -1.01 11.49 18.30
N ALA A 71 -1.94 11.08 19.17
CA ALA A 71 -2.70 11.96 20.03
C ALA A 71 -2.98 11.21 21.32
#